data_AF-A0A9Q4HVP5-F1
#
_entry.id   AF-A0A9Q4HVP5-F1
#
_cell.length_a   1.000
_cell.length_b   1.000
_cell.length_c   1.000
_cell.angle_alpha   90.00
_cell.angle_beta   90.00
_cell.angle_gamma   90.00
#
_symmetry.space_group_name_H-M   'P 1'
#
loop_
_entity.id
_entity.type
_entity.pdbx_description
1 polymer ?
#
loop_
_entity_poly.entity_id
_entity_poly.type
_entity_poly.pdbx_seq_one_letter_code
_entity_poly.pdbx_strand_id
1 'polypeptide(L)' 'MFYQLRVAREKDGDVLEEFLKQAKTNYEGVKEGFTQFLMLEDSEKNIAGCLGIEKISCDQGLLR' A
#
# COMPACT_ATOMS: atom_id res chain seq x y z
N MET A 1 10.51 -4.67 -18.11
CA MET A 1 10.07 -3.86 -16.96
C MET A 1 9.56 -4.84 -15.92
N PHE A 2 10.30 -5.02 -14.81
CA PHE A 2 9.91 -5.96 -13.75
C PHE A 2 9.29 -5.15 -12.63
N TYR A 3 8.08 -5.51 -12.24
CA TYR A 3 7.42 -4.97 -11.06
C TYR A 3 7.34 -6.07 -10.01
N GLN A 4 7.69 -5.72 -8.79
CA GLN A 4 7.61 -6.61 -7.65
C GLN A 4 6.46 -6.17 -6.76
N LEU A 5 5.52 -7.09 -6.52
CA LEU A 5 4.46 -6.90 -5.54
C LEU A 5 4.97 -7.39 -4.18
N ARG A 6 4.86 -6.55 -3.14
CA ARG A 6 5.16 -6.96 -1.76
C ARG A 6 4.17 -6.39 -0.77
N VAL A 7 3.96 -7.08 0.35
CA VAL A 7 3.21 -6.52 1.47
C VAL A 7 4.04 -5.39 2.10
N ALA A 8 3.37 -4.27 2.39
CA ALA A 8 3.97 -3.16 3.08
C ALA A 8 4.36 -3.56 4.51
N ARG A 9 5.50 -3.08 4.96
CA ARG A 9 5.98 -3.28 6.33
C ARG A 9 5.83 -1.96 7.09
N GLU A 10 5.93 -2.02 8.41
CA GLU A 10 5.79 -0.86 9.29
C GLU A 10 6.69 0.32 8.87
N LYS A 11 7.94 0.02 8.49
CA LYS A 11 8.93 0.97 7.97
C LYS A 11 8.56 1.65 6.65
N ASP A 12 7.61 1.09 5.91
CA ASP A 12 7.14 1.60 4.62
C ASP A 12 5.92 2.52 4.79
N GLY A 13 5.38 2.65 6.01
CA GLY A 13 4.20 3.46 6.31
C GLY A 13 4.39 4.94 5.98
N ASP A 14 5.56 5.51 6.23
CA ASP A 14 5.85 6.91 5.89
C ASP A 14 5.88 7.13 4.37
N VAL A 15 6.50 6.22 3.62
CA VAL A 15 6.59 6.31 2.15
C VAL A 15 5.22 6.10 1.50
N LEU A 16 4.39 5.19 2.05
CA LEU A 16 3.01 5.00 1.64
C LEU A 16 2.14 6.23 1.89
N GLU A 17 2.30 6.87 3.06
CA GLU A 17 1.57 8.10 3.38
C GLU A 17 1.91 9.23 2.41
N GLU A 18 3.20 9.42 2.10
CA GLU A 18 3.63 10.39 1.09
C GLU A 18 3.09 10.05 -0.31
N PHE A 19 3.13 8.78 -0.71
CA PHE A 19 2.61 8.33 -1.99
C PHE A 19 1.10 8.58 -2.11
N LEU A 20 0.32 8.26 -1.06
CA LEU A 20 -1.13 8.49 -1.02
C LEU A 20 -1.48 9.98 -0.99
N LYS A 21 -0.69 10.80 -0.28
CA LYS A 21 -0.80 12.27 -0.34
C LYS A 21 -0.59 12.80 -1.75
N GLN A 22 0.44 12.31 -2.45
CA GLN A 22 0.68 12.69 -3.85
C GLN A 22 -0.45 12.24 -4.77
N ALA A 23 -1.00 11.05 -4.54
CA ALA A 23 -2.14 10.50 -5.28
C ALA A 23 -3.49 11.15 -4.92
N LYS A 24 -3.53 12.14 -4.01
CA LYS A 24 -4.74 12.78 -3.47
C LYS A 24 -5.80 11.77 -3.00
N THR A 25 -5.35 10.62 -2.53
CA THR A 25 -6.21 9.54 -2.02
C THR A 25 -6.28 9.65 -0.50
N ASN A 26 -7.30 9.06 0.09
CA ASN A 26 -7.44 9.02 1.53
C ASN A 26 -6.24 8.30 2.17
N TYR A 27 -5.54 8.99 3.08
CA TYR A 27 -4.33 8.53 3.75
C TYR A 27 -4.56 8.27 5.25
N GLU A 28 -5.78 8.48 5.76
CA GLU A 28 -6.12 8.21 7.16
C GLU A 28 -6.04 6.71 7.47
N GLY A 29 -5.33 6.35 8.54
CA GLY A 29 -5.23 4.97 9.04
C GLY A 29 -4.19 4.07 8.36
N VAL A 30 -3.43 4.57 7.37
CA VAL A 30 -2.40 3.79 6.65
C VAL A 30 -1.31 3.26 7.58
N LYS A 31 -0.93 4.05 8.60
CA LYS A 31 0.06 3.65 9.61
C LYS A 31 -0.43 2.57 10.56
N GLU A 32 -1.74 2.45 10.79
CA GLU A 32 -2.32 1.42 11.67
C GLU A 32 -2.67 0.15 10.87
N GLY A 33 -2.95 0.29 9.57
CA GLY A 33 -3.34 -0.78 8.67
C GLY A 33 -2.27 -1.25 7.68
N PHE A 34 -0.99 -0.92 7.87
CA PHE A 34 0.07 -1.16 6.85
C PHE A 34 0.12 -2.61 6.32
N THR A 35 -0.18 -3.62 7.15
CA THR A 35 -0.22 -5.04 6.71
C THR A 35 -1.29 -5.33 5.67
N GLN A 36 -2.25 -4.43 5.49
CA GLN A 36 -3.33 -4.50 4.51
C GLN A 36 -2.96 -3.81 3.20
N PHE A 37 -1.78 -3.20 3.10
CA PHE A 37 -1.34 -2.54 1.87
C PHE A 37 -0.32 -3.41 1.12
N LEU A 38 -0.54 -3.55 -0.18
CA LEU A 38 0.40 -4.11 -1.14
C LEU A 38 1.09 -2.96 -1.88
N MET A 39 2.41 -3.02 -1.93
CA MET A 39 3.24 -2.07 -2.67
C MET A 39 3.67 -2.72 -3.97
N LEU A 40 3.53 -1.98 -5.05
CA LEU A 40 4.09 -2.30 -6.35
C LEU A 40 5.37 -1.48 -6.50
N GLU A 41 6.51 -2.16 -6.44
CA GLU A 41 7.82 -1.55 -6.63
C GLU A 41 8.37 -1.88 -8.01
N ASP A 42 9.07 -0.93 -8.62
CA ASP A 42 9.87 -1.19 -9.81
C ASP A 42 11.23 -1.84 -9.45
N SER A 43 12.05 -2.12 -10.46
CA SER A 43 13.40 -2.66 -10.30
C SER A 43 14.37 -1.75 -9.54
N GLU A 44 14.05 -0.46 -9.39
CA GLU A 44 14.82 0.53 -8.64
C GLU A 44 14.27 0.76 -7.23
N LYS A 45 13.26 -0.03 -6.81
CA LYS A 45 12.53 0.08 -5.55
C LYS A 45 11.72 1.37 -5.42
N ASN A 46 11.40 2.03 -6.52
CA ASN A 46 10.43 3.13 -6.48
C ASN A 46 9.02 2.55 -6.43
N ILE A 47 8.14 3.21 -5.67
CA ILE A 47 6.72 2.84 -5.63
C ILE A 47 6.08 3.26 -6.95
N ALA A 48 5.70 2.27 -7.75
CA ALA A 48 4.91 2.46 -8.96
C ALA A 48 3.40 2.49 -8.66
N GLY A 49 2.98 1.89 -7.53
CA GLY A 49 1.60 1.89 -7.08
C GLY A 49 1.44 1.27 -5.69
N CYS A 50 0.30 1.52 -5.07
CA CYS A 50 -0.14 0.83 -3.86
C CYS A 50 -1.57 0.32 -4.01
N LEU A 51 -1.89 -0.80 -3.36
CA LEU A 51 -3.22 -1.38 -3.28
C LEU A 51 -3.56 -1.57 -1.81
N GLY A 52 -4.69 -1.05 -1.36
CA GLY A 52 -5.23 -1.29 -0.02
C GLY A 52 -6.16 -2.49 -0.03
N ILE A 53 -6.09 -3.33 1.01
CA ILE A 53 -7.01 -4.44 1.23
C ILE A 53 -7.96 -4.03 2.35
N GLU A 54 -9.16 -3.63 1.99
CA GLU A 54 -10.22 -3.35 2.96
C GLU A 54 -10.83 -4.68 3.41
N LYS A 55 -10.66 -5.05 4.69
CA LYS A 55 -11.32 -6.24 5.25
C LYS A 55 -12.81 -5.97 5.40
N ILE A 56 -13.63 -6.73 4.68
CA ILE A 56 -15.09 -6.65 4.75
C ILE A 56 -15.65 -7.77 5.64
N SER A 57 -14.97 -8.91 5.73
CA SER A 57 -15.37 -10.06 6.55
C SER A 57 -14.14 -10.91 6.93
N CYS A 58 -14.32 -11.93 7.80
CA CYS A 58 -13.21 -12.79 8.28
C CYS A 58 -12.38 -13.42 7.15
N ASP A 59 -12.99 -13.70 5.99
CA ASP A 59 -12.34 -14.36 4.84
C ASP A 59 -12.43 -13.56 3.53
N GLN A 60 -12.97 -12.34 3.57
CA GLN A 60 -13.15 -11.51 2.37
C GLN A 60 -12.58 -10.11 2.56
N GLY A 61 -11.69 -9.74 1.64
CA GLY A 61 -11.14 -8.40 1.53
C GLY A 61 -11.38 -7.85 0.13
N LEU A 62 -11.61 -6.55 0.04
CA LEU A 62 -11.70 -5.82 -1.22
C LEU A 62 -10.36 -5.14 -1.49
N LEU A 63 -9.81 -5.37 -2.68
CA LEU A 63 -8.66 -4.62 -3.18
C LEU A 63 -9.13 -3.26 -3.69
N ARG A 64 -8.54 -2.18 -3.18
CA ARG A 64 -8.85 -0.79 -3.52
C ARG A 64 -7.60 0.01 -3.85
#